data_AF-A0AAU3PYT5-F1
#
_entry.id   AF-A0AAU3PYT5-F1
#
_cell.length_a   1.000
_cell.length_b   1.000
_cell.length_c   1.000
_cell.angle_alpha   90.00
_cell.angle_beta   90.00
_cell.angle_gamma   90.00
#
_symmetry.space_group_name_H-M   'P 1'
#
loop_
_entity.id
_entity.type
_entity.pdbx_description
1 polymer ?
#
loop_
_entity_poly.entity_id
_entity_poly.type
_entity_poly.pdbx_seq_one_letter_code
_entity_poly.pdbx_strand_id
1 'polypeptide(L)'
;MAVCDGCHEQALTLSDTAEQTRLCSHCTPGWCDCVSCARLSAPHERTDSDHIVCWRCAEAFFDRCFACGRHSAASRYVSGGLRACTVCAAGFGSCDRCGTLLRGYGSCDWCANPARVRNYSFKPDPRFHGTGPLFLGLELEIVVPDYCHGDAVEVATDHLDGLGYLKRDSSIQPGGFELVTHPMSYRYALASFPWTLLDELDDLGCTTHAGVGLHVHASRAGFASPAHMFRWMKLLYRNESQLTRLAGRRSRYAPFDPTARAKVKDTAKNHVHALGLDRYQAINPHPRHTLELRIFSSSLEARRVQAALAFTAASIHYTRDLRIADIRAGAWEWDAFAAWVAARPVYQPLSDQLRHLELACAC
;
A
#
# COMPACT_ATOMS: atom_id res chain seq x y z
N MET A 1 -25.17 35.71 11.30
CA MET A 1 -23.79 35.60 11.84
C MET A 1 -23.62 34.22 12.43
N ALA A 2 -22.46 33.61 12.26
CA ALA A 2 -22.15 32.32 12.90
C ALA A 2 -21.45 32.56 14.23
N VAL A 3 -21.58 31.62 15.16
CA VAL A 3 -20.95 31.69 16.49
C VAL A 3 -19.56 31.05 16.42
N CYS A 4 -18.55 31.73 16.94
CA CYS A 4 -17.19 31.22 17.07
C CYS A 4 -17.13 30.12 18.13
N ASP A 5 -16.53 28.97 17.83
CA ASP A 5 -16.41 27.87 18.78
C ASP A 5 -15.38 28.16 19.91
N GLY A 6 -14.50 29.15 19.71
CA GLY A 6 -13.46 29.53 20.68
C GLY A 6 -13.91 30.56 21.71
N CYS A 7 -14.54 31.66 21.28
CA CYS A 7 -14.99 32.74 22.18
C CYS A 7 -16.50 32.76 22.41
N HIS A 8 -17.27 31.94 21.70
CA HIS A 8 -18.74 31.92 21.73
C HIS A 8 -19.43 33.24 21.31
N GLU A 9 -18.69 34.15 20.68
CA GLU A 9 -19.23 35.40 20.13
C GLU A 9 -19.65 35.25 18.67
N GLN A 10 -20.55 36.15 18.22
CA GLN A 10 -20.95 36.23 16.82
C GLN A 10 -19.82 36.84 15.99
N ALA A 11 -19.48 36.18 14.88
CA ALA A 11 -18.51 36.68 13.92
C ALA A 11 -19.10 36.76 12.52
N LEU A 12 -18.59 37.72 11.73
CA LEU A 12 -18.92 37.86 10.31
C LEU A 12 -18.29 36.74 9.48
N THR A 13 -17.07 36.34 9.84
CA THR A 13 -16.28 35.31 9.16
C THR A 13 -15.70 34.34 10.17
N LEU A 14 -15.77 33.04 9.86
CA LEU A 14 -15.14 31.97 10.63
C LEU A 14 -14.25 31.15 9.70
N SER A 15 -13.14 30.64 10.24
CA SER A 15 -12.24 29.70 9.57
C SER A 15 -12.50 28.29 10.08
N ASP A 16 -12.71 27.34 9.18
CA ASP A 16 -12.79 25.92 9.53
C ASP A 16 -11.41 25.37 9.90
N THR A 17 -11.35 24.60 10.98
CA THR A 17 -10.11 23.99 11.47
C THR A 17 -10.03 22.50 11.15
N ALA A 18 -8.87 21.89 11.39
CA ALA A 18 -8.68 20.46 11.28
C ALA A 18 -9.45 19.67 12.37
N GLU A 19 -9.70 20.31 13.50
CA GLU A 19 -10.40 19.83 14.69
C GLU A 19 -11.93 19.94 14.55
N GLN A 20 -12.42 20.29 13.35
CA GLN A 20 -13.85 20.48 13.06
C GLN A 20 -14.49 21.60 13.89
N THR A 21 -13.69 22.58 14.28
CA THR A 21 -14.15 23.82 14.91
C THR A 21 -14.13 24.97 13.91
N ARG A 22 -14.84 26.05 14.23
CA ARG A 22 -14.94 27.27 13.43
C ARG A 22 -14.53 28.46 14.29
N LEU A 23 -13.43 29.11 13.91
CA LEU A 23 -12.81 30.16 14.71
C LEU A 23 -12.85 31.52 14.02
N CYS A 24 -13.15 32.56 14.77
CA CYS A 24 -13.02 33.94 14.30
C CYS A 24 -11.54 34.35 14.30
N SER A 25 -11.21 35.44 13.60
CA SER A 25 -9.84 35.98 13.51
C SER A 25 -9.20 36.36 14.85
N HIS A 26 -10.01 36.54 15.92
CA HIS A 26 -9.51 36.79 17.27
C HIS A 26 -9.09 35.51 18.01
N CYS A 27 -9.61 34.35 17.60
CA CYS A 27 -9.32 33.05 18.21
C CYS A 27 -8.29 32.22 17.45
N THR A 28 -7.92 32.63 16.23
CA THR A 28 -6.87 31.99 15.44
C THR A 28 -5.42 32.38 15.75
N PRO A 29 -5.09 33.46 16.50
CA PRO A 29 -3.70 33.71 16.88
C PRO A 29 -3.08 32.51 17.61
N GLY A 30 -1.90 32.08 17.15
CA GLY A 30 -1.20 30.89 17.67
C GLY A 30 -1.60 29.57 17.00
N TRP A 31 -2.64 29.55 16.16
CA TRP A 31 -2.94 28.43 15.28
C TRP A 31 -2.08 28.51 14.02
N CYS A 32 -1.72 27.34 13.50
CA CYS A 32 -0.88 27.23 12.30
C CYS A 32 -1.49 26.25 11.31
N ASP A 33 -1.13 26.38 10.04
CA ASP A 33 -1.51 25.40 9.05
C ASP A 33 -0.83 24.06 9.31
N CYS A 34 -1.62 22.99 9.33
CA CYS A 34 -1.11 21.63 9.35
C CYS A 34 -0.25 21.39 8.10
N VAL A 35 0.98 20.93 8.29
CA VAL A 35 1.96 20.67 7.22
C VAL A 35 1.48 19.65 6.19
N SER A 36 0.52 18.79 6.54
CA SER A 36 -0.03 17.77 5.64
C SER A 36 -1.30 18.23 4.89
N CYS A 37 -2.29 18.75 5.63
CA CYS A 37 -3.60 19.07 5.05
C CYS A 37 -3.84 20.56 4.77
N ALA A 38 -2.91 21.43 5.17
CA ALA A 38 -3.02 22.89 5.07
C ALA A 38 -4.29 23.47 5.73
N ARG A 39 -4.95 22.72 6.63
CA ARG A 39 -6.02 23.25 7.48
C ARG A 39 -5.41 23.83 8.75
N LEU A 40 -6.00 24.92 9.20
CA LEU A 40 -5.66 25.56 10.47
C LEU A 40 -5.83 24.57 11.62
N SER A 41 -4.84 24.46 12.50
CA SER A 41 -4.80 23.48 13.60
C SER A 41 -4.12 24.06 14.83
N ALA A 42 -4.53 23.59 16.00
CA ALA A 42 -3.90 23.95 17.26
C ALA A 42 -2.46 23.40 17.30
N PRO A 43 -1.48 24.11 17.89
CA PRO A 43 -0.08 23.73 17.85
C PRO A 43 0.29 22.62 18.86
N HIS A 44 -0.61 21.67 19.12
CA HIS A 44 -0.41 20.59 20.09
C HIS A 44 0.56 19.51 19.60
N GLU A 45 0.46 19.16 18.32
CA GLU A 45 1.22 18.06 17.73
C GLU A 45 2.27 18.62 16.76
N ARG A 46 3.51 18.14 16.90
CA ARG A 46 4.66 18.64 16.14
C ARG A 46 5.42 17.52 15.44
N THR A 47 5.94 17.85 14.26
CA THR A 47 6.85 16.98 13.55
C THR A 47 8.27 17.00 14.14
N ASP A 48 9.10 16.07 13.71
CA ASP A 48 10.54 16.03 13.93
C ASP A 48 11.31 17.19 13.29
N SER A 49 10.64 17.97 12.43
CA SER A 49 11.11 19.22 11.82
C SER A 49 10.40 20.47 12.35
N ASP A 50 9.78 20.38 13.52
CA ASP A 50 9.10 21.49 14.22
C ASP A 50 7.86 22.09 13.52
N HIS A 51 7.33 21.44 12.48
CA HIS A 51 6.07 21.86 11.85
C HIS A 51 4.85 21.37 12.64
N ILE A 52 3.74 22.11 12.57
CA ILE A 52 2.46 21.69 13.15
C ILE A 52 1.83 20.63 12.25
N VAL A 53 1.27 19.59 12.86
CA VAL A 53 0.48 18.56 12.17
C VAL A 53 -0.80 18.33 12.96
N CYS A 54 -1.96 18.34 12.32
CA CYS A 54 -3.20 18.06 13.05
C CYS A 54 -3.29 16.59 13.45
N TRP A 55 -4.02 16.28 14.52
CA TRP A 55 -4.12 14.91 15.08
C TRP A 55 -4.53 13.86 14.02
N ARG A 56 -5.47 14.20 13.12
CA ARG A 56 -5.92 13.31 12.04
C ARG A 56 -4.83 12.98 11.05
N CYS A 57 -4.03 13.98 10.68
CA CYS A 57 -2.90 13.76 9.77
C CYS A 57 -1.77 13.02 10.47
N ALA A 58 -1.50 13.36 11.73
CA ALA A 58 -0.48 12.71 12.54
C ALA A 58 -0.77 11.20 12.64
N GLU A 59 -1.99 10.81 13.02
CA GLU A 59 -2.42 9.42 13.13
C GLU A 59 -2.40 8.69 11.78
N ALA A 60 -2.85 9.33 10.70
CA ALA A 60 -3.00 8.66 9.42
C ALA A 60 -1.68 8.53 8.61
N PHE A 61 -0.75 9.48 8.77
CA PHE A 61 0.35 9.65 7.81
C PHE A 61 1.75 9.76 8.44
N PHE A 62 1.86 9.80 9.77
CA PHE A 62 3.12 9.92 10.47
C PHE A 62 3.28 8.81 11.50
N ASP A 63 4.52 8.45 11.77
CA ASP A 63 4.83 7.60 12.90
C ASP A 63 5.27 8.47 14.08
N ARG A 64 4.81 8.14 15.28
CA ARG A 64 5.26 8.80 16.50
C ARG A 64 6.62 8.24 16.92
N CYS A 65 7.63 9.11 17.01
CA CYS A 65 8.96 8.73 17.48
C CYS A 65 8.90 8.31 18.95
N PHE A 66 9.30 7.08 19.25
CA PHE A 66 9.28 6.57 20.62
C PHE A 66 10.28 7.30 21.55
N ALA A 67 11.33 7.90 20.99
CA ALA A 67 12.40 8.55 21.75
C ALA A 67 12.09 10.00 22.11
N CYS A 68 11.58 10.81 21.17
CA CYS A 68 11.31 12.23 21.39
C CYS A 68 9.81 12.61 21.39
N GLY A 69 8.91 11.66 21.10
CA GLY A 69 7.48 11.88 21.07
C GLY A 69 6.94 12.64 19.86
N ARG A 70 7.81 13.18 18.99
CA ARG A 70 7.46 13.93 17.77
C ARG A 70 7.03 13.02 16.62
N HIS A 71 6.24 13.56 15.69
CA HIS A 71 5.76 12.84 14.50
C HIS A 71 6.77 12.89 13.36
N SER A 72 7.03 11.77 12.72
CA SER A 72 7.98 11.68 11.60
C SER A 72 7.35 10.97 10.41
N ALA A 73 7.45 11.60 9.25
CA ALA A 73 7.01 11.02 7.98
C ALA A 73 8.08 10.15 7.31
N ALA A 74 9.28 10.09 7.91
CA ALA A 74 10.45 9.34 7.43
C ALA A 74 11.12 8.59 8.59
N SER A 75 10.30 8.07 9.51
CA SER A 75 10.81 7.35 10.66
C SER A 75 11.56 6.07 10.24
N ARG A 76 12.34 5.52 11.16
CA ARG A 76 13.13 4.30 11.02
C ARG A 76 12.62 3.23 11.96
N TYR A 77 12.68 1.98 11.52
CA TYR A 77 12.25 0.83 12.32
C TYR A 77 13.26 0.58 13.42
N VAL A 78 12.77 0.40 14.64
CA VAL A 78 13.56 0.02 15.80
C VAL A 78 13.01 -1.28 16.35
N SER A 79 13.91 -2.22 16.65
CA SER A 79 13.59 -3.55 17.17
C SER A 79 12.56 -3.48 18.30
N GLY A 80 11.58 -4.37 18.25
CA GLY A 80 10.42 -4.38 19.14
C GLY A 80 9.21 -3.62 18.58
N GLY A 81 9.16 -3.38 17.27
CA GLY A 81 8.00 -2.75 16.63
C GLY A 81 7.91 -1.23 16.80
N LEU A 82 8.99 -0.57 17.23
CA LEU A 82 9.01 0.87 17.47
C LEU A 82 9.44 1.66 16.23
N ARG A 83 9.14 2.96 16.23
CA ARG A 83 9.55 3.90 15.18
C ARG A 83 10.29 5.07 15.80
N ALA A 84 11.41 5.47 15.19
CA ALA A 84 12.17 6.64 15.60
C ALA A 84 12.29 7.64 14.46
N CYS A 85 12.21 8.94 14.72
CA CYS A 85 12.53 9.94 13.71
C CYS A 85 13.99 9.82 13.28
N THR A 86 14.33 10.36 12.10
CA THR A 86 15.69 10.27 11.53
C THR A 86 16.77 10.83 12.46
N VAL A 87 16.46 11.90 13.20
CA VAL A 87 17.36 12.53 14.16
C VAL A 87 17.66 11.59 15.35
N CYS A 88 16.63 11.05 16.01
CA CYS A 88 16.85 10.11 17.12
C CYS A 88 17.47 8.80 16.65
N ALA A 89 17.09 8.33 15.46
CA ALA A 89 17.61 7.10 14.86
C ALA A 89 19.13 7.11 14.67
N ALA A 90 19.73 8.28 14.41
CA ALA A 90 21.17 8.43 14.26
C ALA A 90 21.96 8.12 15.54
N GLY A 91 21.31 8.14 16.71
CA GLY A 91 21.91 7.79 18.00
C GLY A 91 21.83 6.30 18.35
N PHE A 92 21.19 5.48 17.54
CA PHE A 92 21.03 4.04 17.82
C PHE A 92 22.08 3.20 17.09
N GLY A 93 22.55 2.15 17.77
CA GLY A 93 23.26 1.06 17.11
C GLY A 93 22.33 0.25 16.22
N SER A 94 22.90 -0.51 15.28
CA SER A 94 22.16 -1.39 14.38
C SER A 94 22.62 -2.84 14.52
N CYS A 95 21.74 -3.79 14.21
CA CYS A 95 22.11 -5.19 14.11
C CYS A 95 23.05 -5.42 12.92
N ASP A 96 24.22 -6.00 13.18
CA ASP A 96 25.25 -6.25 12.16
C ASP A 96 24.78 -7.15 11.00
N ARG A 97 23.79 -8.02 11.25
CA ARG A 97 23.28 -8.95 10.24
C ARG A 97 22.28 -8.29 9.28
N CYS A 98 21.41 -7.40 9.78
CA CYS A 98 20.25 -6.94 9.00
C CYS A 98 20.04 -5.41 8.99
N GLY A 99 20.83 -4.66 9.76
CA GLY A 99 20.75 -3.20 9.84
C GLY A 99 19.57 -2.65 10.65
N THR A 100 18.72 -3.49 11.25
CA THR A 100 17.64 -3.05 12.14
C THR A 100 18.19 -2.29 13.34
N LEU A 101 17.64 -1.11 13.64
CA LEU A 101 18.07 -0.31 14.79
C LEU A 101 17.72 -0.99 16.11
N LEU A 102 18.60 -0.85 17.09
CA LEU A 102 18.51 -1.49 18.40
C LEU A 102 18.28 -0.45 19.49
N ARG A 103 17.51 -0.81 20.52
CA ARG A 103 17.29 0.01 21.72
C ARG A 103 18.48 0.00 22.70
N GLY A 104 19.54 -0.75 22.40
CA GLY A 104 20.68 -1.01 23.25
C GLY A 104 21.49 -2.21 22.73
N TYR A 105 22.23 -2.87 23.61
CA TYR A 105 22.98 -4.07 23.27
C TYR A 105 22.06 -5.30 23.19
N GLY A 106 22.19 -6.10 22.13
CA GLY A 106 21.39 -7.32 21.94
C GLY A 106 21.18 -7.66 20.47
N SER A 107 20.39 -8.71 20.24
CA SER A 107 19.98 -9.13 18.90
C SER A 107 18.65 -8.48 18.51
N CYS A 108 18.48 -8.14 17.23
CA CYS A 108 17.21 -7.58 16.77
C CYS A 108 16.14 -8.68 16.70
N ASP A 109 14.88 -8.29 16.82
CA ASP A 109 13.73 -9.16 16.58
C ASP A 109 13.80 -9.87 15.22
N TRP A 110 14.28 -9.21 14.17
CA TRP A 110 14.45 -9.83 12.85
C TRP A 110 15.34 -11.07 12.91
N CYS A 111 16.49 -10.99 13.57
CA CYS A 111 17.51 -12.03 13.56
C CYS A 111 17.43 -13.01 14.74
N ALA A 112 16.80 -12.62 15.85
CA ALA A 112 16.74 -13.44 17.05
C ALA A 112 15.42 -14.15 17.28
N ASN A 113 14.37 -13.82 16.53
CA ASN A 113 13.10 -14.49 16.72
C ASN A 113 13.05 -15.80 15.91
N PRO A 114 13.00 -16.97 16.56
CA PRO A 114 12.70 -18.24 15.88
C PRO A 114 11.26 -18.28 15.35
N ALA A 115 10.36 -17.42 15.86
CA ALA A 115 9.05 -17.22 15.24
C ALA A 115 9.23 -16.44 13.93
N ARG A 116 9.36 -17.24 12.87
CA ARG A 116 9.42 -16.85 11.45
C ARG A 116 8.18 -16.05 10.97
N VAL A 117 7.08 -16.06 11.75
CA VAL A 117 5.85 -15.26 11.50
C VAL A 117 5.72 -14.09 12.48
N ARG A 118 5.66 -12.87 11.93
CA ARG A 118 5.65 -11.60 12.66
C ARG A 118 4.23 -11.16 13.07
N ASN A 119 4.12 -10.19 13.97
CA ASN A 119 2.82 -9.57 14.28
C ASN A 119 2.27 -8.82 13.05
N TYR A 120 0.95 -8.69 12.93
CA TYR A 120 0.28 -7.97 11.83
C TYR A 120 0.77 -6.52 11.64
N SER A 121 1.21 -5.86 12.72
CA SER A 121 1.72 -4.48 12.70
C SER A 121 3.20 -4.37 12.33
N PHE A 122 3.89 -5.50 12.14
CA PHE A 122 5.31 -5.52 11.82
C PHE A 122 5.57 -4.91 10.45
N LYS A 123 6.33 -3.81 10.45
CA LYS A 123 6.66 -3.03 9.26
C LYS A 123 8.12 -2.55 9.35
N PRO A 124 9.08 -3.34 8.84
CA PRO A 124 10.47 -2.93 8.79
C PRO A 124 10.68 -1.76 7.83
N ASP A 125 11.88 -1.19 7.87
CA ASP A 125 12.29 -0.27 6.81
C ASP A 125 12.40 -1.02 5.47
N PRO A 126 11.83 -0.47 4.38
CA PRO A 126 11.79 -1.15 3.10
C PRO A 126 13.20 -1.26 2.48
N ARG A 127 13.52 -2.45 1.96
CA ARG A 127 14.71 -2.69 1.12
C ARG A 127 14.30 -2.68 -0.34
N PHE A 128 14.79 -1.73 -1.12
CA PHE A 128 14.35 -1.60 -2.51
C PHE A 128 15.19 -2.48 -3.44
N HIS A 129 14.54 -3.36 -4.20
CA HIS A 129 15.20 -4.29 -5.11
C HIS A 129 14.93 -3.97 -6.59
N GLY A 130 15.98 -3.95 -7.40
CA GLY A 130 15.92 -3.53 -8.79
C GLY A 130 15.99 -2.00 -8.96
N THR A 131 15.50 -1.49 -10.09
CA THR A 131 15.77 -0.12 -10.52
C THR A 131 14.52 0.65 -10.92
N GLY A 132 14.61 1.97 -10.84
CA GLY A 132 13.58 2.90 -11.30
C GLY A 132 12.67 3.35 -10.17
N PRO A 133 11.71 4.23 -10.45
CA PRO A 133 10.90 4.83 -9.40
C PRO A 133 9.63 4.02 -9.07
N LEU A 134 9.23 3.09 -9.94
CA LEU A 134 8.10 2.19 -9.72
C LEU A 134 8.59 0.88 -9.09
N PHE A 135 8.27 0.72 -7.81
CA PHE A 135 8.43 -0.52 -7.07
C PHE A 135 7.06 -1.08 -6.69
N LEU A 136 6.96 -2.40 -6.70
CA LEU A 136 5.81 -3.18 -6.32
C LEU A 136 6.13 -3.94 -5.02
N GLY A 137 5.28 -3.80 -4.00
CA GLY A 137 5.28 -4.67 -2.82
C GLY A 137 4.12 -5.65 -2.90
N LEU A 138 4.39 -6.92 -2.64
CA LEU A 138 3.42 -8.01 -2.69
C LEU A 138 2.98 -8.36 -1.27
N GLU A 139 1.68 -8.43 -1.01
CA GLU A 139 1.11 -9.06 0.18
C GLU A 139 0.20 -10.21 -0.29
N LEU A 140 0.55 -11.45 0.07
CA LEU A 140 -0.13 -12.67 -0.35
C LEU A 140 -0.61 -13.45 0.88
N GLU A 141 -1.92 -13.50 1.08
CA GLU A 141 -2.55 -14.24 2.18
C GLU A 141 -2.68 -15.73 1.82
N ILE A 142 -2.13 -16.62 2.63
CA ILE A 142 -2.11 -18.07 2.37
C ILE A 142 -2.75 -18.80 3.54
N VAL A 143 -3.70 -19.68 3.24
CA VAL A 143 -4.31 -20.56 4.24
C VAL A 143 -3.40 -21.77 4.44
N VAL A 144 -3.01 -22.01 5.68
CA VAL A 144 -2.05 -23.07 6.02
C VAL A 144 -2.68 -23.97 7.08
N PRO A 145 -2.90 -25.27 6.76
CA PRO A 145 -3.36 -26.23 7.75
C PRO A 145 -2.42 -26.35 8.96
N ASP A 146 -2.99 -26.58 10.14
CA ASP A 146 -2.22 -26.67 11.39
C ASP A 146 -1.12 -27.74 11.35
N TYR A 147 -1.35 -28.86 10.65
CA TYR A 147 -0.40 -29.98 10.60
C TYR A 147 0.88 -29.68 9.81
N CYS A 148 0.85 -28.72 8.87
CA CYS A 148 2.00 -28.32 8.05
C CYS A 148 2.43 -26.87 8.29
N HIS A 149 1.82 -26.18 9.26
CA HIS A 149 2.10 -24.78 9.54
C HIS A 149 3.58 -24.50 9.85
N GLY A 150 4.26 -25.41 10.57
CA GLY A 150 5.70 -25.30 10.82
C GLY A 150 6.49 -25.30 9.52
N ASP A 151 6.35 -26.37 8.74
CA ASP A 151 7.09 -26.61 7.50
C ASP A 151 6.84 -25.50 6.47
N ALA A 152 5.58 -25.08 6.28
CA ALA A 152 5.23 -24.00 5.35
C ALA A 152 5.89 -22.67 5.73
N VAL A 153 5.97 -22.38 7.03
CA VAL A 153 6.63 -21.17 7.55
C VAL A 153 8.15 -21.28 7.36
N GLU A 154 8.74 -22.46 7.52
CA GLU A 154 10.16 -22.68 7.29
C GLU A 154 10.52 -22.47 5.82
N VAL A 155 9.85 -23.21 4.93
CA VAL A 155 10.00 -23.12 3.47
C VAL A 155 9.84 -21.68 2.99
N ALA A 156 8.75 -21.00 3.38
CA ALA A 156 8.53 -19.63 2.97
C ALA A 156 9.61 -18.66 3.47
N THR A 157 10.11 -18.83 4.69
CA THR A 157 11.16 -17.95 5.21
C THR A 157 12.50 -18.20 4.52
N ASP A 158 12.84 -19.46 4.24
CA ASP A 158 14.09 -19.83 3.61
C ASP A 158 14.16 -19.33 2.16
N HIS A 159 13.07 -19.48 1.41
CA HIS A 159 12.98 -18.94 0.05
C HIS A 159 12.97 -17.41 0.01
N LEU A 160 12.32 -16.76 0.97
CA LEU A 160 12.21 -15.30 0.98
C LEU A 160 13.53 -14.59 1.29
N ASP A 161 14.51 -15.23 1.95
CA ASP A 161 15.86 -14.73 2.27
C ASP A 161 16.11 -13.22 2.04
N GLY A 162 15.55 -12.37 2.90
CA GLY A 162 15.76 -10.91 2.85
C GLY A 162 15.00 -10.15 1.75
N LEU A 163 14.28 -10.82 0.84
CA LEU A 163 13.28 -10.27 -0.08
C LEU A 163 11.92 -10.04 0.57
N GLY A 164 11.60 -10.74 1.66
CA GLY A 164 10.31 -10.63 2.33
C GLY A 164 10.29 -11.19 3.74
N TYR A 165 9.09 -11.24 4.31
CA TYR A 165 8.82 -11.70 5.67
C TYR A 165 7.36 -12.14 5.80
N LEU A 166 7.06 -12.96 6.79
CA LEU A 166 5.71 -13.44 7.07
C LEU A 166 5.07 -12.64 8.20
N LYS A 167 3.77 -12.39 8.12
CA LYS A 167 2.97 -11.77 9.17
C LYS A 167 1.78 -12.65 9.52
N ARG A 168 1.36 -12.57 10.78
CA ARG A 168 0.05 -13.05 11.22
C ARG A 168 -1.01 -12.12 10.65
N ASP A 169 -2.03 -12.69 10.06
CA ASP A 169 -3.25 -11.99 9.72
C ASP A 169 -4.46 -12.78 10.21
N SER A 170 -5.25 -12.17 11.08
CA SER A 170 -6.46 -12.78 11.62
C SER A 170 -7.59 -12.91 10.60
N SER A 171 -7.54 -12.21 9.45
CA SER A 171 -8.53 -12.43 8.38
C SER A 171 -8.37 -13.78 7.69
N ILE A 172 -7.21 -14.42 7.80
CA ILE A 172 -6.93 -15.71 7.19
C ILE A 172 -7.59 -16.80 8.06
N GLN A 173 -8.54 -17.53 7.47
CA GLN A 173 -9.33 -18.55 8.15
C GLN A 173 -9.19 -19.90 7.43
N PRO A 174 -9.07 -21.02 8.16
CA PRO A 174 -9.04 -21.15 9.62
C PRO A 174 -7.71 -20.68 10.26
N GLY A 175 -6.64 -20.55 9.47
CA GLY A 175 -5.34 -20.09 9.91
C GLY A 175 -4.34 -20.03 8.75
N GLY A 176 -3.21 -19.39 8.97
CA GLY A 176 -2.16 -19.24 7.98
C GLY A 176 -1.30 -17.99 8.21
N PHE A 177 -0.69 -17.50 7.13
CA PHE A 177 0.16 -16.30 7.18
C PHE A 177 0.01 -15.43 5.94
N GLU A 178 0.35 -14.16 6.10
CA GLU A 178 0.51 -13.21 5.00
C GLU A 178 2.00 -13.13 4.65
N LEU A 179 2.36 -13.50 3.43
CA LEU A 179 3.68 -13.31 2.86
C LEU A 179 3.79 -11.88 2.34
N VAL A 180 4.74 -11.10 2.86
CA VAL A 180 4.96 -9.72 2.46
C VAL A 180 6.35 -9.54 1.90
N THR A 181 6.46 -8.97 0.70
CA THR A 181 7.76 -8.65 0.11
C THR A 181 8.17 -7.21 0.41
N HIS A 182 9.48 -7.01 0.47
CA HIS A 182 10.04 -5.69 0.26
C HIS A 182 9.75 -5.19 -1.18
N PRO A 183 9.84 -3.86 -1.44
CA PRO A 183 9.51 -3.32 -2.74
C PRO A 183 10.49 -3.76 -3.84
N MET A 184 9.96 -4.30 -4.93
CA MET A 184 10.73 -4.76 -6.09
C MET A 184 10.30 -4.03 -7.36
N SER A 185 11.24 -3.66 -8.23
CA SER A 185 10.87 -3.29 -9.61
C SER A 185 10.23 -4.50 -10.29
N TYR A 186 9.26 -4.30 -11.18
CA TYR A 186 8.53 -5.41 -11.81
C TYR A 186 9.44 -6.44 -12.48
N ARG A 187 10.48 -6.00 -13.21
CA ARG A 187 11.45 -6.92 -13.84
C ARG A 187 12.23 -7.73 -12.83
N TYR A 188 12.64 -7.11 -11.72
CA TYR A 188 13.31 -7.82 -10.63
C TYR A 188 12.39 -8.84 -10.00
N ALA A 189 11.12 -8.49 -9.73
CA ALA A 189 10.16 -9.42 -9.17
C ALA A 189 10.01 -10.68 -10.04
N LEU A 190 9.85 -10.53 -11.37
CA LEU A 190 9.77 -11.69 -12.27
C LEU A 190 11.06 -12.53 -12.27
N ALA A 191 12.23 -11.92 -12.21
CA ALA A 191 13.50 -12.61 -12.35
C ALA A 191 14.02 -13.23 -11.04
N SER A 192 13.64 -12.68 -9.89
CA SER A 192 14.31 -12.95 -8.62
C SER A 192 13.38 -13.36 -7.48
N PHE A 193 12.06 -13.21 -7.63
CA PHE A 193 11.14 -13.80 -6.66
C PHE A 193 11.20 -15.34 -6.79
N PRO A 194 11.26 -16.10 -5.68
CA PRO A 194 11.38 -17.55 -5.71
C PRO A 194 10.04 -18.19 -6.11
N TRP A 195 9.72 -18.23 -7.41
CA TRP A 195 8.39 -18.68 -7.86
C TRP A 195 8.05 -20.12 -7.47
N THR A 196 9.06 -20.99 -7.34
CA THR A 196 8.90 -22.39 -6.88
C THR A 196 8.40 -22.49 -5.45
N LEU A 197 8.58 -21.43 -4.64
CA LEU A 197 8.01 -21.36 -3.29
C LEU A 197 6.49 -21.62 -3.31
N LEU A 198 5.78 -21.10 -4.31
CA LEU A 198 4.33 -21.23 -4.34
C LEU A 198 3.91 -22.68 -4.63
N ASP A 199 4.66 -23.38 -5.50
CA ASP A 199 4.45 -24.80 -5.79
C ASP A 199 4.77 -25.65 -4.55
N GLU A 200 5.87 -25.37 -3.84
CA GLU A 200 6.24 -26.09 -2.61
C GLU A 200 5.21 -25.88 -1.48
N LEU A 201 4.61 -24.69 -1.37
CA LEU A 201 3.53 -24.44 -0.41
C LEU A 201 2.27 -25.25 -0.77
N ASP A 202 1.94 -25.37 -2.05
CA ASP A 202 0.82 -26.19 -2.54
C ASP A 202 1.05 -27.67 -2.23
N ASP A 203 2.27 -28.17 -2.49
CA ASP A 203 2.69 -29.54 -2.18
C ASP A 203 2.61 -29.87 -0.67
N LEU A 204 2.86 -28.89 0.20
CA LEU A 204 2.68 -29.00 1.66
C LEU A 204 1.21 -29.01 2.10
N GLY A 205 0.27 -28.79 1.18
CA GLY A 205 -1.17 -28.73 1.46
C GLY A 205 -1.66 -27.34 1.87
N CYS A 206 -0.88 -26.28 1.64
CA CYS A 206 -1.39 -24.92 1.75
C CYS A 206 -2.46 -24.67 0.68
N THR A 207 -3.40 -23.76 0.95
CA THR A 207 -4.49 -23.47 0.03
C THR A 207 -4.79 -21.98 -0.02
N THR A 208 -5.65 -21.61 -0.96
CA THR A 208 -6.21 -20.26 -1.08
C THR A 208 -7.70 -20.36 -1.37
N HIS A 209 -8.44 -19.29 -1.13
CA HIS A 209 -9.85 -19.19 -1.49
C HIS A 209 -10.23 -17.72 -1.72
N ALA A 210 -11.42 -17.45 -2.24
CA ALA A 210 -11.85 -16.08 -2.57
C ALA A 210 -11.91 -15.11 -1.37
N GLY A 211 -11.89 -15.64 -0.15
CA GLY A 211 -11.88 -14.85 1.09
C GLY A 211 -10.50 -14.27 1.41
N VAL A 212 -9.42 -14.88 0.92
CA VAL A 212 -8.04 -14.40 1.10
C VAL A 212 -7.54 -13.65 -0.13
N GLY A 213 -6.69 -12.65 0.11
CA GLY A 213 -6.29 -11.64 -0.86
C GLY A 213 -4.87 -11.71 -1.37
N LEU A 214 -4.69 -11.08 -2.52
CA LEU A 214 -3.42 -10.68 -3.08
C LEU A 214 -3.46 -9.15 -3.25
N HIS A 215 -2.63 -8.44 -2.49
CA HIS A 215 -2.50 -6.99 -2.57
C HIS A 215 -1.17 -6.59 -3.22
N VAL A 216 -1.22 -5.58 -4.08
CA VAL A 216 -0.02 -5.04 -4.74
C VAL A 216 0.11 -3.56 -4.44
N HIS A 217 1.14 -3.19 -3.70
CA HIS A 217 1.51 -1.80 -3.42
C HIS A 217 2.37 -1.24 -4.55
N ALA A 218 1.89 -0.24 -5.29
CA ALA A 218 2.69 0.49 -6.25
C ALA A 218 3.23 1.80 -5.66
N SER A 219 4.54 2.04 -5.74
CA SER A 219 5.14 3.29 -5.26
C SER A 219 4.56 4.52 -5.99
N ARG A 220 4.20 5.55 -5.22
CA ARG A 220 3.71 6.82 -5.76
C ARG A 220 4.75 7.51 -6.66
N ALA A 221 6.03 7.31 -6.36
CA ALA A 221 7.15 7.80 -7.18
C ALA A 221 7.12 7.23 -8.61
N GLY A 222 6.50 6.06 -8.83
CA GLY A 222 6.34 5.48 -10.17
C GLY A 222 5.44 6.28 -11.10
N PHE A 223 4.61 7.18 -10.55
CA PHE A 223 3.71 8.02 -11.32
C PHE A 223 4.34 9.38 -11.65
N ALA A 224 4.37 9.72 -12.94
CA ALA A 224 4.91 10.98 -13.44
C ALA A 224 4.22 12.26 -12.90
N SER A 225 2.96 12.19 -12.47
CA SER A 225 2.21 13.34 -11.94
C SER A 225 0.89 12.92 -11.29
N PRO A 226 0.23 13.81 -10.53
CA PRO A 226 -1.17 13.67 -10.15
C PRO A 226 -2.12 13.34 -11.32
N ALA A 227 -1.90 13.96 -12.49
CA ALA A 227 -2.72 13.69 -13.66
C ALA A 227 -2.54 12.24 -14.17
N HIS A 228 -1.32 11.69 -14.06
CA HIS A 228 -1.07 10.28 -14.36
C HIS A 228 -1.76 9.35 -13.35
N MET A 229 -1.63 9.58 -12.04
CA MET A 229 -2.37 8.81 -11.03
C MET A 229 -3.89 8.84 -11.28
N PHE A 230 -4.44 10.00 -11.64
CA PHE A 230 -5.84 10.14 -12.01
C PHE A 230 -6.22 9.25 -13.20
N ARG A 231 -5.45 9.27 -14.29
CA ARG A 231 -5.70 8.43 -15.47
C ARG A 231 -5.65 6.94 -15.13
N TRP A 232 -4.68 6.52 -14.32
CA TRP A 232 -4.56 5.14 -13.85
C TRP A 232 -5.79 4.70 -13.06
N MET A 233 -6.15 5.43 -12.00
CA MET A 233 -7.34 5.12 -11.19
C MET A 233 -8.61 5.13 -12.05
N LYS A 234 -8.75 6.07 -13.00
CA LYS A 234 -9.90 6.12 -13.92
C LYS A 234 -9.98 4.91 -14.83
N LEU A 235 -8.85 4.43 -15.36
CA LEU A 235 -8.81 3.18 -16.14
C LEU A 235 -9.35 2.02 -15.28
N LEU A 236 -8.89 1.90 -14.04
CA LEU A 236 -9.31 0.81 -13.16
C LEU A 236 -10.81 0.88 -12.84
N TYR A 237 -11.32 2.02 -12.33
CA TYR A 237 -12.73 2.15 -11.96
C TYR A 237 -13.70 2.06 -13.16
N ARG A 238 -13.24 2.32 -14.40
CA ARG A 238 -14.09 2.18 -15.59
C ARG A 238 -14.25 0.72 -16.03
N ASN A 239 -13.25 -0.13 -15.78
CA ASN A 239 -13.18 -1.50 -16.28
C ASN A 239 -13.40 -2.53 -15.16
N GLU A 240 -14.33 -2.25 -14.23
CA GLU A 240 -14.59 -3.09 -13.07
C GLU A 240 -14.93 -4.54 -13.42
N SER A 241 -15.75 -4.78 -14.46
CA SER A 241 -16.17 -6.15 -14.82
C SER A 241 -15.00 -6.98 -15.33
N GLN A 242 -14.17 -6.41 -16.21
CA GLN A 242 -12.97 -7.08 -16.72
C GLN A 242 -11.92 -7.27 -15.63
N LEU A 243 -11.76 -6.29 -14.74
CA LEU A 243 -10.86 -6.40 -13.59
C LEU A 243 -11.33 -7.39 -12.55
N THR A 244 -12.64 -7.50 -12.31
CA THR A 244 -13.21 -8.54 -11.45
C THR A 244 -12.86 -9.92 -11.99
N ARG A 245 -12.98 -10.12 -13.31
CA ARG A 245 -12.65 -11.39 -13.97
C ARG A 245 -11.15 -11.70 -13.85
N LEU A 246 -10.29 -10.72 -14.13
CA LEU A 246 -8.84 -10.86 -13.97
C LEU A 246 -8.45 -11.14 -12.51
N ALA A 247 -9.11 -10.46 -11.56
CA ALA A 247 -8.87 -10.61 -10.12
C ALA A 247 -9.31 -11.96 -9.56
N GLY A 248 -10.25 -12.65 -10.23
CA GLY A 248 -10.79 -13.93 -9.79
C GLY A 248 -11.69 -13.83 -8.56
N ARG A 249 -12.06 -12.62 -8.10
CA ARG A 249 -13.01 -12.40 -7.00
C ARG A 249 -13.70 -11.03 -7.08
N ARG A 250 -14.86 -10.93 -6.41
CA ARG A 250 -15.39 -9.67 -5.87
C ARG A 250 -15.34 -9.74 -4.35
N SER A 251 -14.67 -8.79 -3.72
CA SER A 251 -14.54 -8.76 -2.26
C SER A 251 -15.22 -7.53 -1.68
N ARG A 252 -15.99 -7.72 -0.59
CA ARG A 252 -16.53 -6.62 0.24
C ARG A 252 -15.43 -5.79 0.92
N TYR A 253 -14.20 -6.30 0.98
CA TYR A 253 -13.03 -5.60 1.53
C TYR A 253 -12.19 -4.89 0.46
N ALA A 254 -12.58 -5.03 -0.82
CA ALA A 254 -11.96 -4.33 -1.95
C ALA A 254 -13.00 -3.90 -3.03
N PRO A 255 -14.13 -3.28 -2.65
CA PRO A 255 -15.14 -2.83 -3.62
C PRO A 255 -14.60 -1.73 -4.54
N PHE A 256 -15.09 -1.70 -5.77
CA PHE A 256 -14.95 -0.56 -6.67
C PHE A 256 -15.89 0.57 -6.22
N ASP A 257 -15.56 1.18 -5.08
CA ASP A 257 -16.45 2.11 -4.37
C ASP A 257 -16.81 3.36 -5.22
N PRO A 258 -18.12 3.67 -5.39
CA PRO A 258 -18.56 4.83 -6.17
C PRO A 258 -18.09 6.17 -5.59
N THR A 259 -17.99 6.30 -4.27
CA THR A 259 -17.55 7.54 -3.61
C THR A 259 -16.07 7.78 -3.88
N ALA A 260 -15.24 6.74 -3.77
CA ALA A 260 -13.84 6.77 -4.13
C ALA A 260 -13.65 7.09 -5.61
N ARG A 261 -14.43 6.44 -6.49
CA ARG A 261 -14.45 6.72 -7.94
C ARG A 261 -14.74 8.19 -8.24
N ALA A 262 -15.67 8.81 -7.54
CA ALA A 262 -16.00 10.22 -7.69
C ALA A 262 -14.86 11.15 -7.20
N LYS A 263 -14.13 10.73 -6.15
CA LYS A 263 -13.04 11.49 -5.51
C LYS A 263 -11.65 11.23 -6.10
N VAL A 264 -11.51 10.38 -7.11
CA VAL A 264 -10.21 10.04 -7.75
C VAL A 264 -9.36 11.28 -8.09
N LYS A 265 -9.99 12.37 -8.55
CA LYS A 265 -9.29 13.63 -8.86
C LYS A 265 -8.57 14.20 -7.64
N ASP A 266 -9.21 14.18 -6.48
CA ASP A 266 -8.65 14.74 -5.25
C ASP A 266 -7.62 13.76 -4.66
N THR A 267 -7.93 12.47 -4.61
CA THR A 267 -6.99 11.41 -4.19
C THR A 267 -5.69 11.43 -4.98
N ALA A 268 -5.74 11.73 -6.28
CA ALA A 268 -4.56 11.79 -7.14
C ALA A 268 -3.71 13.05 -6.90
N LYS A 269 -4.31 14.16 -6.44
CA LYS A 269 -3.59 15.42 -6.17
C LYS A 269 -2.74 15.32 -4.92
N ASN A 270 -3.30 14.78 -3.85
CA ASN A 270 -2.62 14.76 -2.55
C ASN A 270 -3.14 13.59 -1.70
N HIS A 271 -2.21 12.85 -1.08
CA HIS A 271 -2.49 11.73 -0.19
C HIS A 271 -3.46 12.08 0.95
N VAL A 272 -3.49 13.34 1.40
CA VAL A 272 -4.42 13.82 2.43
C VAL A 272 -5.90 13.59 2.07
N HIS A 273 -6.24 13.54 0.78
CA HIS A 273 -7.60 13.28 0.33
C HIS A 273 -8.03 11.81 0.52
N ALA A 274 -7.12 10.95 0.99
CA ALA A 274 -7.48 9.65 1.57
C ALA A 274 -8.28 9.80 2.87
N LEU A 275 -8.13 10.91 3.61
CA LEU A 275 -8.91 11.17 4.82
C LEU A 275 -10.40 11.31 4.47
N GLY A 276 -11.23 10.41 5.01
CA GLY A 276 -12.66 10.33 4.69
C GLY A 276 -12.99 9.41 3.51
N LEU A 277 -12.02 8.63 3.03
CA LEU A 277 -12.25 7.42 2.25
C LEU A 277 -12.02 6.20 3.14
N ASP A 278 -12.81 5.14 2.93
CA ASP A 278 -12.53 3.84 3.52
C ASP A 278 -11.20 3.29 2.98
N ARG A 279 -10.42 2.58 3.80
CA ARG A 279 -9.24 1.84 3.31
C ARG A 279 -9.65 0.56 2.57
N TYR A 280 -10.80 -0.01 2.89
CA TYR A 280 -11.33 -1.24 2.30
C TYR A 280 -12.02 -0.94 0.97
N GLN A 281 -11.22 -0.75 -0.06
CA GLN A 281 -11.66 -0.47 -1.42
C GLN A 281 -10.65 -1.01 -2.43
N ALA A 282 -11.03 -1.07 -3.71
CA ALA A 282 -10.21 -1.61 -4.78
C ALA A 282 -8.80 -1.00 -4.83
N ILE A 283 -8.70 0.32 -4.60
CA ILE A 283 -7.44 1.07 -4.51
C ILE A 283 -7.40 1.74 -3.14
N ASN A 284 -6.60 1.25 -2.21
CA ASN A 284 -6.38 1.90 -0.93
C ASN A 284 -5.34 3.04 -1.08
N PRO A 285 -5.72 4.31 -0.87
CA PRO A 285 -4.83 5.44 -1.04
C PRO A 285 -4.15 5.89 0.25
N HIS A 286 -4.47 5.29 1.41
CA HIS A 286 -3.95 5.68 2.71
C HIS A 286 -2.43 5.55 2.84
N PRO A 287 -1.77 4.49 2.32
CA PRO A 287 -0.32 4.41 2.37
C PRO A 287 0.34 5.65 1.77
N ARG A 288 1.14 6.35 2.58
CA ARG A 288 1.72 7.64 2.20
C ARG A 288 2.62 7.55 0.95
N HIS A 289 3.34 6.44 0.81
CA HIS A 289 4.33 6.26 -0.26
C HIS A 289 3.88 5.32 -1.38
N THR A 290 2.73 4.66 -1.24
CA THR A 290 2.23 3.68 -2.21
C THR A 290 0.74 3.86 -2.49
N LEU A 291 0.25 3.28 -3.57
CA LEU A 291 -1.16 3.01 -3.81
C LEU A 291 -1.32 1.50 -3.79
N GLU A 292 -2.22 0.98 -2.97
CA GLU A 292 -2.40 -0.46 -2.78
C GLU A 292 -3.59 -0.93 -3.59
N LEU A 293 -3.36 -1.85 -4.53
CA LEU A 293 -4.38 -2.50 -5.32
C LEU A 293 -4.80 -3.80 -4.62
N ARG A 294 -6.06 -3.89 -4.18
CA ARG A 294 -6.55 -4.92 -3.25
C ARG A 294 -7.44 -6.00 -3.89
N ILE A 295 -7.66 -5.89 -5.20
CA ILE A 295 -8.76 -6.59 -5.88
C ILE A 295 -8.51 -8.10 -6.05
N PHE A 296 -7.26 -8.53 -6.19
CA PHE A 296 -6.93 -9.90 -6.58
C PHE A 296 -7.24 -10.91 -5.48
N SER A 297 -7.75 -12.07 -5.88
CA SER A 297 -7.76 -13.27 -5.04
C SER A 297 -6.33 -13.74 -4.84
N SER A 298 -6.05 -14.29 -3.65
CA SER A 298 -4.83 -15.05 -3.43
C SER A 298 -4.74 -16.25 -4.39
N SER A 299 -3.51 -16.73 -4.62
CA SER A 299 -3.21 -17.90 -5.45
C SER A 299 -1.82 -18.46 -5.16
N LEU A 300 -1.68 -19.78 -5.23
CA LEU A 300 -0.39 -20.48 -5.29
C LEU A 300 0.06 -20.76 -6.74
N GLU A 301 -0.75 -20.45 -7.74
CA GLU A 301 -0.33 -20.53 -9.14
C GLU A 301 0.58 -19.33 -9.46
N ALA A 302 1.89 -19.56 -9.67
CA ALA A 302 2.84 -18.49 -9.97
C ALA A 302 2.39 -17.58 -11.12
N ARG A 303 1.78 -18.16 -12.16
CA ARG A 303 1.20 -17.43 -13.29
C ARG A 303 0.21 -16.34 -12.86
N ARG A 304 -0.68 -16.63 -11.89
CA ARG A 304 -1.71 -15.69 -11.44
C ARG A 304 -1.13 -14.55 -10.62
N VAL A 305 -0.15 -14.84 -9.76
CA VAL A 305 0.57 -13.84 -8.98
C VAL A 305 1.41 -12.94 -9.91
N GLN A 306 2.13 -13.53 -10.87
CA GLN A 306 2.87 -12.79 -11.89
C GLN A 306 1.94 -11.90 -12.73
N ALA A 307 0.76 -12.39 -13.11
CA ALA A 307 -0.23 -11.62 -13.86
C ALA A 307 -0.75 -10.41 -13.06
N ALA A 308 -0.94 -10.52 -11.74
CA ALA A 308 -1.34 -9.40 -10.89
C ALA A 308 -0.24 -8.31 -10.81
N LEU A 309 1.03 -8.71 -10.65
CA LEU A 309 2.17 -7.79 -10.71
C LEU A 309 2.29 -7.14 -12.10
N ALA A 310 2.13 -7.94 -13.16
CA ALA A 310 2.16 -7.49 -14.54
C ALA A 310 1.04 -6.49 -14.83
N PHE A 311 -0.19 -6.75 -14.39
CA PHE A 311 -1.31 -5.80 -14.50
C PHE A 311 -1.00 -4.48 -13.82
N THR A 312 -0.49 -4.54 -12.59
CA THR A 312 -0.17 -3.33 -11.83
C THR A 312 0.88 -2.49 -12.55
N ALA A 313 1.98 -3.11 -13.00
CA ALA A 313 3.02 -2.41 -13.76
C ALA A 313 2.55 -1.92 -15.14
N ALA A 314 1.82 -2.75 -15.89
CA ALA A 314 1.36 -2.47 -17.23
C ALA A 314 0.34 -1.34 -17.25
N SER A 315 -0.64 -1.34 -16.34
CA SER A 315 -1.66 -0.29 -16.27
C SER A 315 -1.07 1.08 -15.92
N ILE A 316 -0.07 1.13 -15.02
CA ILE A 316 0.67 2.36 -14.72
C ILE A 316 1.46 2.80 -15.95
N HIS A 317 2.20 1.91 -16.60
CA HIS A 317 2.96 2.26 -17.80
C HIS A 317 2.05 2.76 -18.94
N TYR A 318 0.96 2.05 -19.22
CA TYR A 318 -0.01 2.38 -20.25
C TYR A 318 -0.59 3.79 -20.07
N THR A 319 -0.96 4.15 -18.85
CA THR A 319 -1.64 5.43 -18.56
C THR A 319 -0.71 6.63 -18.43
N ARG A 320 0.61 6.41 -18.45
CA ARG A 320 1.63 7.46 -18.26
C ARG A 320 1.45 8.61 -19.23
N ASP A 321 1.37 8.28 -20.52
CA ASP A 321 1.46 9.25 -21.60
C ASP A 321 0.15 9.44 -22.39
N LEU A 322 -0.95 8.86 -21.92
CA LEU A 322 -2.27 9.04 -22.53
C LEU A 322 -2.68 10.51 -22.53
N ARG A 323 -3.02 11.01 -23.71
CA ARG A 323 -3.51 12.36 -23.99
C ARG A 323 -5.04 12.36 -24.04
N ILE A 324 -5.62 13.55 -24.01
CA ILE A 324 -7.08 13.72 -24.14
C ILE A 324 -7.59 13.13 -25.47
N ALA A 325 -6.82 13.26 -26.55
CA ALA A 325 -7.17 12.67 -27.85
C ALA A 325 -7.25 11.13 -27.78
N ASP A 326 -6.27 10.48 -27.14
CA ASP A 326 -6.27 9.02 -26.97
C ASP A 326 -7.48 8.58 -26.14
N ILE A 327 -7.78 9.30 -25.06
CA ILE A 327 -8.95 9.02 -24.20
C ILE A 327 -10.26 9.16 -24.99
N ARG A 328 -10.39 10.19 -25.84
CA ARG A 328 -11.55 10.37 -26.73
C ARG A 328 -11.66 9.26 -27.78
N ALA A 329 -10.53 8.69 -28.19
CA ALA A 329 -10.46 7.55 -29.09
C ALA A 329 -10.66 6.19 -28.38
N GLY A 330 -11.01 6.17 -27.08
CA GLY A 330 -11.32 4.95 -26.35
C GLY A 330 -10.14 4.34 -25.59
N ALA A 331 -9.03 5.06 -25.37
CA ALA A 331 -7.88 4.53 -24.63
C ALA A 331 -8.17 4.17 -23.15
N TRP A 332 -9.34 4.51 -22.62
CA TRP A 332 -9.79 4.07 -21.30
C TRP A 332 -10.61 2.78 -21.31
N GLU A 333 -10.93 2.24 -22.49
CA GLU A 333 -11.65 0.99 -22.62
C GLU A 333 -10.69 -0.20 -22.50
N TRP A 334 -11.21 -1.31 -21.99
CA TRP A 334 -10.43 -2.51 -21.71
C TRP A 334 -9.67 -3.02 -22.93
N ASP A 335 -10.32 -3.07 -24.09
CA ASP A 335 -9.76 -3.66 -25.30
C ASP A 335 -8.53 -2.89 -25.79
N ALA A 336 -8.52 -1.56 -25.65
CA ALA A 336 -7.36 -0.74 -25.97
C ALA A 336 -6.16 -1.07 -25.06
N PHE A 337 -6.41 -1.23 -23.76
CA PHE A 337 -5.38 -1.66 -22.81
C PHE A 337 -4.90 -3.10 -23.10
N ALA A 338 -5.81 -4.05 -23.30
CA ALA A 338 -5.48 -5.44 -23.58
C ALA A 338 -4.64 -5.59 -24.86
N ALA A 339 -5.01 -4.89 -25.94
CA ALA A 339 -4.23 -4.85 -27.18
C ALA A 339 -2.83 -4.26 -26.97
N TRP A 340 -2.72 -3.18 -26.17
CA TRP A 340 -1.44 -2.56 -25.84
C TRP A 340 -0.53 -3.51 -25.04
N VAL A 341 -1.09 -4.31 -24.14
CA VAL A 341 -0.37 -5.34 -23.36
C VAL A 341 0.09 -6.47 -24.29
N ALA A 342 -0.79 -6.98 -25.16
CA ALA A 342 -0.47 -8.07 -26.10
C ALA A 342 0.71 -7.72 -27.02
N ALA A 343 0.89 -6.45 -27.37
CA ALA A 343 2.02 -5.96 -28.15
C ALA A 343 3.34 -5.82 -27.37
N ARG A 344 3.39 -6.16 -26.08
CA ARG A 344 4.53 -5.92 -25.18
C ARG A 344 4.96 -7.19 -24.45
N PRO A 345 5.98 -7.90 -24.96
CA PRO A 345 6.47 -9.14 -24.35
C PRO A 345 6.91 -9.02 -22.89
N VAL A 346 7.30 -7.82 -22.44
CA VAL A 346 7.64 -7.58 -21.03
C VAL A 346 6.47 -7.86 -20.07
N TYR A 347 5.22 -7.78 -20.54
CA TYR A 347 4.01 -8.07 -19.75
C TYR A 347 3.35 -9.40 -20.13
N GLN A 348 4.12 -10.32 -20.70
CA GLN A 348 3.63 -11.62 -21.17
C GLN A 348 2.85 -12.42 -20.11
N PRO A 349 3.19 -12.42 -18.81
CA PRO A 349 2.37 -13.10 -17.80
C PRO A 349 0.92 -12.60 -17.74
N LEU A 350 0.70 -11.30 -17.98
CA LEU A 350 -0.66 -10.75 -18.07
C LEU A 350 -1.34 -11.19 -19.37
N SER A 351 -0.66 -11.10 -20.52
CA SER A 351 -1.21 -11.54 -21.81
C SER A 351 -1.67 -12.99 -21.78
N ASP A 352 -0.88 -13.87 -21.16
CA ASP A 352 -1.20 -15.28 -21.00
C ASP A 352 -2.43 -15.51 -20.13
N GLN A 353 -2.52 -14.77 -19.01
CA GLN A 353 -3.66 -14.86 -18.12
C GLN A 353 -4.95 -14.36 -18.77
N LEU A 354 -4.88 -13.27 -19.56
CA LEU A 354 -6.04 -12.76 -20.30
C LEU A 354 -6.54 -13.78 -21.33
N ARG A 355 -5.64 -14.36 -22.13
CA ARG A 355 -5.99 -15.42 -23.10
C ARG A 355 -6.60 -16.64 -22.43
N HIS A 356 -6.04 -17.07 -21.29
CA HIS A 356 -6.59 -18.20 -20.55
C HIS A 356 -8.01 -17.92 -20.06
N LEU A 357 -8.27 -16.73 -19.53
CA LEU A 357 -9.60 -16.35 -19.08
C LEU A 357 -10.59 -16.30 -20.25
N GLU A 358 -10.17 -15.77 -21.41
CA GLU A 358 -10.98 -15.76 -22.64
C GLU A 358 -11.42 -17.17 -23.06
N LEU A 359 -10.46 -18.11 -23.13
CA LEU A 359 -10.74 -19.50 -23.49
C LEU A 359 -11.66 -20.18 -22.47
N ALA A 360 -11.47 -19.92 -21.18
CA ALA A 360 -12.30 -20.50 -20.12
C ALA A 360 -13.76 -20.02 -20.13
N CYS A 361 -14.11 -18.97 -20.87
CA CYS A 361 -15.49 -18.51 -21.04
C CYS A 361 -16.10 -18.88 -22.40
N ALA A 362 -15.30 -19.49 -23.30
CA ALA A 362 -15.77 -20.03 -24.57
C ALA A 362 -16.20 -21.50 -24.46
N CYS A 363 -15.88 -22.14 -23.33
CA CYS A 363 -16.36 -23.46 -22.91
C CYS A 363 -17.48 -23.29 -21.88
#